data_AF-A0A378ANH1-F1
#
_entry.id   AF-A0A378ANH1-F1
#
_cell.length_a   1.000
_cell.length_b   1.000
_cell.length_c   1.000
_cell.angle_alpha   90.00
_cell.angle_beta   90.00
_cell.angle_gamma   90.00
#
_symmetry.space_group_name_H-M   'P 1'
#
loop_
_entity.id
_entity.type
_entity.pdbx_description
1 polymer ?
#
loop_
_entity_poly.entity_id
_entity_poly.type
_entity_poly.pdbx_seq_one_letter_code
_entity_poly.pdbx_strand_id
1 'polypeptide(L)'
;MLLVSSRTQDGLKPLEAALTDRISIFAGQSGVGKSSLLNALLGLSEDQILTNDVSDVSGLGQHTTTAARLYHFPHGGDVIDSPGVREFGLWHLEAEQITNGFVEFHDYLGRCKYRDCKHDTDPGCALREAVENGKIAESRFENYHRILESMAQVQVKTRKNFSSSDD
;
A
#
# COMPACT_ATOMS: atom_id res chain seq x y z
N MET A 1 0.36 13.08 -7.70
CA MET A 1 1.14 12.90 -6.44
C MET A 1 1.22 14.27 -5.77
N LEU A 2 0.88 14.36 -4.48
CA LEU A 2 0.99 15.60 -3.69
C LEU A 2 2.07 15.37 -2.62
N LEU A 3 2.99 16.32 -2.48
CA LEU A 3 3.93 16.35 -1.36
C LEU A 3 3.36 17.27 -0.29
N VAL A 4 3.35 16.81 0.96
CA VAL A 4 2.70 17.51 2.07
C VAL A 4 3.55 17.46 3.34
N SER A 5 3.35 18.44 4.23
CA SER A 5 4.02 18.52 5.52
C SER A 5 3.07 19.07 6.57
N SER A 6 2.82 18.28 7.62
CA SER A 6 2.01 18.73 8.76
C SER A 6 2.71 19.84 9.57
N ARG A 7 4.04 19.84 9.60
CA ARG A 7 4.85 20.81 10.37
C ARG A 7 4.90 22.19 9.71
N THR A 8 5.12 22.23 8.41
CA THR A 8 5.22 23.49 7.65
C THR A 8 3.88 23.92 7.04
N GLN A 9 2.85 23.09 7.18
CA GLN A 9 1.55 23.23 6.52
C GLN A 9 1.61 23.28 5.00
N ASP A 10 2.74 22.84 4.41
CA ASP A 10 2.92 22.84 2.97
C ASP A 10 2.09 21.73 2.32
N GLY A 11 1.49 22.03 1.18
CA GLY A 11 0.65 21.10 0.43
C GLY A 11 -0.69 20.71 1.07
N LEU A 12 -1.07 21.25 2.23
CA LEU A 12 -2.32 20.88 2.90
C LEU A 12 -3.57 21.35 2.15
N LYS A 13 -3.59 22.58 1.62
CA LYS A 13 -4.74 23.10 0.84
C LYS A 13 -5.12 22.22 -0.38
N PRO A 14 -4.18 21.85 -1.28
CA PRO A 14 -4.53 20.96 -2.39
C PRO A 14 -4.90 19.55 -1.93
N LEU A 15 -4.40 19.10 -0.76
CA LEU A 15 -4.83 17.84 -0.17
C LEU A 15 -6.28 17.93 0.35
N GLU A 16 -6.64 18.97 1.09
CA GLU A 16 -8.01 19.22 1.57
C GLU A 16 -9.00 19.23 0.40
N ALA A 17 -8.71 19.97 -0.66
CA ALA A 17 -9.56 20.02 -1.85
C ALA A 17 -9.74 18.65 -2.53
N ALA A 18 -8.75 17.76 -2.44
CA ALA A 18 -8.86 16.40 -2.96
C ALA A 18 -9.69 15.46 -2.06
N LEU A 19 -9.85 15.81 -0.78
CA LEU A 19 -10.58 15.04 0.23
C LEU A 19 -12.03 15.52 0.41
N THR A 20 -12.34 16.76 0.02
CA THR A 20 -13.70 17.34 0.14
C THR A 20 -14.75 16.45 -0.52
N ASP A 21 -15.87 16.25 0.18
CA ASP A 21 -17.03 15.45 -0.25
C ASP A 21 -16.72 13.99 -0.58
N ARG A 22 -15.64 13.43 -0.02
CA ARG A 22 -15.24 12.02 -0.18
C ARG A 22 -15.01 11.37 1.17
N ILE A 23 -15.17 10.05 1.21
CA ILE A 23 -14.73 9.23 2.34
C ILE A 23 -13.36 8.66 1.98
N SER A 24 -12.34 9.05 2.73
CA SER A 24 -10.94 8.68 2.47
C SER A 24 -10.37 7.84 3.60
N ILE A 25 -9.46 6.93 3.29
CA ILE A 25 -8.70 6.18 4.30
C ILE A 25 -7.23 6.55 4.20
N PHE A 26 -6.60 6.86 5.34
CA PHE A 26 -5.15 7.05 5.40
C PHE A 26 -4.49 5.71 5.66
N ALA A 27 -3.74 5.22 4.66
CA ALA A 27 -3.03 3.95 4.71
C ALA A 27 -1.51 4.18 4.63
N GLY A 28 -0.76 3.42 5.43
CA GLY A 28 0.70 3.51 5.49
C GLY A 28 1.24 2.87 6.77
N GLN A 29 2.54 2.63 6.80
CA GLN A 29 3.21 2.01 7.95
C GLN A 29 3.05 2.84 9.24
N SER A 30 3.33 2.23 10.39
CA SER A 30 3.38 2.96 11.66
C SER A 30 4.48 4.02 11.61
N GLY A 31 4.24 5.20 12.19
CA GLY A 31 5.24 6.28 12.26
C GLY A 31 5.40 7.15 10.99
N VAL A 32 4.69 6.88 9.89
CA VAL A 32 4.80 7.70 8.65
C VAL A 32 4.10 9.07 8.72
N GLY A 33 3.47 9.40 9.85
CA GLY A 33 2.83 10.71 10.07
C GLY A 33 1.34 10.82 9.75
N LYS A 34 0.60 9.69 9.61
CA LYS A 34 -0.86 9.69 9.32
C LYS A 34 -1.67 10.52 10.33
N SER A 35 -1.50 10.25 11.61
CA SER A 35 -2.25 10.94 12.68
C SER A 35 -1.84 12.41 12.82
N SER A 36 -0.55 12.73 12.62
CA SER A 36 -0.07 14.13 12.58
C SER A 36 -0.66 14.92 11.41
N LEU A 37 -0.78 14.29 10.23
CA LEU A 37 -1.42 14.90 9.06
C LEU A 37 -2.91 15.11 9.30
N LEU A 38 -3.57 14.16 9.97
CA LEU A 38 -4.97 14.26 10.32
C LEU A 38 -5.26 15.41 11.31
N ASN A 39 -4.44 15.57 12.34
CA ASN A 39 -4.53 16.71 13.27
C ASN A 39 -4.43 18.04 12.53
N ALA A 40 -3.47 18.15 11.60
CA ALA A 40 -3.28 19.36 10.80
C ALA A 40 -4.49 19.68 9.90
N LEU A 41 -5.10 18.67 9.26
CA LEU A 41 -6.26 18.84 8.37
C LEU A 41 -7.56 19.16 9.11
N LEU A 42 -7.73 18.64 10.34
CA LEU A 42 -8.92 18.90 11.15
C LEU A 42 -8.83 20.21 11.94
N GLY A 43 -7.68 20.90 11.90
CA GLY A 43 -7.44 22.10 12.71
C GLY A 43 -7.49 21.84 14.21
N LEU A 44 -7.24 20.59 14.64
CA LEU A 44 -7.21 20.23 16.05
C LEU A 44 -5.84 20.58 16.62
N SER A 45 -5.79 21.10 17.86
CA SER A 45 -4.54 21.17 18.62
C SER A 45 -3.93 19.76 18.70
N GLU A 46 -2.59 19.66 18.67
CA GLU A 46 -1.81 18.41 18.50
C GLU A 46 -2.19 17.25 19.45
N ASP A 47 -2.99 17.52 20.48
CA ASP A 47 -3.34 16.59 21.57
C ASP A 47 -4.72 15.89 21.45
N GLN A 48 -5.57 16.19 20.45
CA GLN A 48 -6.91 15.57 20.38
C GLN A 48 -6.92 14.16 19.79
N ILE A 49 -6.04 13.90 18.81
CA ILE A 49 -5.74 12.55 18.36
C ILE A 49 -4.38 12.21 18.95
N LEU A 50 -4.33 11.25 19.88
CA LEU A 50 -3.11 10.82 20.56
C LEU A 50 -2.03 10.44 19.55
N THR A 51 -1.11 11.37 19.27
CA THR A 51 0.15 11.11 18.60
C THR A 51 1.19 10.84 19.68
N ASN A 52 1.32 9.59 20.14
CA ASN A 52 2.50 9.26 20.93
C ASN A 52 3.72 9.38 20.02
N ASP A 53 4.68 10.22 20.41
CA ASP A 53 5.97 10.32 19.75
C ASP A 53 6.59 8.92 19.57
N VAL A 54 7.23 8.72 18.43
CA VAL A 54 7.92 7.46 18.12
C VAL A 54 8.91 7.19 19.23
N SER A 55 8.75 6.07 19.95
CA SER A 55 9.64 5.74 21.06
C SER A 55 11.10 5.68 20.60
N ASP A 56 11.94 6.57 21.12
CA ASP A 56 13.39 6.66 20.88
C ASP A 56 14.18 5.40 21.28
N VAL A 57 13.51 4.42 21.90
CA VAL A 57 14.13 3.23 22.50
C VAL A 57 14.12 2.01 21.56
N SER A 58 13.29 1.97 20.51
CA SER A 58 13.13 0.75 19.68
C SER A 58 13.05 0.96 18.16
N GLY A 59 12.90 2.19 17.66
CA GLY A 59 12.70 2.45 16.23
C GLY A 59 11.40 1.89 15.64
N LEU A 60 10.53 1.30 16.46
CA LEU A 60 9.27 0.69 16.07
C LEU A 60 8.13 1.52 16.66
N GLY A 61 7.36 2.21 15.80
CA GLY A 61 6.26 3.07 16.21
C GLY A 61 5.25 2.34 17.11
N GLN A 62 5.06 2.88 18.32
CA GLN A 62 4.18 2.34 19.35
C GLN A 62 2.71 2.52 18.92
N HIS A 63 1.99 1.41 18.80
CA HIS A 63 0.60 1.38 18.37
C HIS A 63 -0.28 2.17 19.35
N THR A 64 -0.90 3.26 18.89
CA THR A 64 -1.90 3.98 19.71
C THR A 64 -3.32 3.88 19.12
N THR A 65 -3.48 3.72 17.80
CA THR A 65 -4.79 3.52 17.16
C THR A 65 -5.07 2.02 16.97
N THR A 66 -5.83 1.39 17.87
CA THR A 66 -6.21 -0.04 17.82
C THR A 66 -7.48 -0.34 17.02
N ALA A 67 -8.26 0.70 16.69
CA ALA A 67 -9.49 0.61 15.92
C ALA A 67 -9.53 1.71 14.86
N ALA A 68 -10.10 1.42 13.70
CA ALA A 68 -10.35 2.44 12.69
C ALA A 68 -11.30 3.51 13.25
N ARG A 69 -10.99 4.79 13.06
CA ARG A 69 -11.79 5.92 13.55
C ARG A 69 -12.19 6.81 12.38
N LEU A 70 -13.47 7.15 12.29
CA LEU A 70 -14.01 8.07 11.30
C LEU A 70 -14.01 9.50 11.88
N TYR A 71 -13.51 10.45 11.11
CA TYR A 71 -13.53 11.88 11.41
C TYR A 71 -14.23 12.63 10.28
N HIS A 72 -14.94 13.69 10.63
CA HIS A 72 -15.68 14.53 9.68
C HIS A 72 -14.96 15.87 9.48
N PHE A 73 -14.75 16.27 8.23
CA PHE A 73 -14.16 17.58 7.93
C PHE A 73 -15.22 18.68 8.03
N PRO A 74 -14.87 19.87 8.60
CA PRO A 74 -15.80 21.01 8.68
C PRO A 74 -16.31 21.49 7.32
N HIS A 75 -15.54 21.23 6.26
CA HIS A 75 -15.82 21.67 4.89
C HIS A 75 -16.47 20.57 4.02
N GLY A 76 -16.85 19.43 4.60
CA GLY A 76 -17.41 18.28 3.89
C GLY A 76 -16.37 17.21 3.57
N GLY A 77 -16.80 15.94 3.59
CA GLY A 77 -15.94 14.76 3.47
C GLY A 77 -15.54 14.15 4.80
N ASP A 78 -15.11 12.89 4.76
CA ASP A 78 -14.76 12.10 5.92
C ASP A 78 -13.39 11.43 5.74
N VAL A 79 -12.72 11.16 6.85
CA VAL A 79 -11.45 10.44 6.85
C VAL A 79 -11.44 9.35 7.92
N ILE A 80 -11.00 8.16 7.51
CA ILE A 80 -10.80 7.01 8.37
C ILE A 80 -9.30 6.94 8.71
N ASP A 81 -8.97 7.17 9.98
CA ASP A 81 -7.64 6.84 10.52
C ASP A 81 -7.56 5.34 10.73
N SER A 82 -6.57 4.70 10.14
CA SER A 82 -6.35 3.25 10.25
C SER A 82 -5.08 2.95 11.05
N PRO A 83 -5.05 1.85 11.82
CA PRO A 83 -3.83 1.36 12.44
C PRO A 83 -2.72 1.23 11.38
N GLY A 84 -1.47 1.52 11.77
CA GLY A 84 -0.33 1.32 10.86
C GLY A 84 -0.29 -0.12 10.35
N VAL A 85 -0.49 -0.31 9.04
CA VAL A 85 -0.42 -1.63 8.42
C VAL A 85 1.05 -2.02 8.32
N ARG A 86 1.44 -3.11 8.99
CA ARG A 86 2.81 -3.64 8.92
C ARG A 86 3.03 -4.45 7.64
N GLU A 87 2.06 -5.28 7.29
CA GLU A 87 2.09 -6.11 6.08
C GLU A 87 0.69 -6.19 5.48
N PHE A 88 0.61 -6.15 4.15
CA PHE A 88 -0.62 -6.42 3.42
C PHE A 88 -0.65 -7.89 3.02
N GLY A 89 -1.73 -8.56 3.42
CA GLY A 89 -1.94 -9.95 3.05
C GLY A 89 -2.48 -10.12 1.65
N LEU A 90 -1.62 -10.40 0.68
CA LEU A 90 -2.02 -10.62 -0.72
C LEU A 90 -2.38 -12.08 -1.03
N TRP A 91 -2.34 -12.98 -0.03
CA TRP A 91 -2.56 -14.43 -0.21
C TRP A 91 -3.94 -14.83 -0.73
N HIS A 92 -4.92 -13.92 -0.66
CA HIS A 92 -6.28 -14.13 -1.15
C HIS A 92 -6.45 -13.80 -2.64
N LEU A 93 -5.39 -13.29 -3.29
CA LEU A 93 -5.38 -12.92 -4.69
C LEU A 93 -4.73 -14.02 -5.52
N GLU A 94 -5.22 -14.20 -6.74
CA GLU A 94 -4.57 -15.01 -7.77
C GLU A 94 -3.45 -14.22 -8.47
N ALA A 95 -2.47 -14.92 -9.06
CA ALA A 95 -1.35 -14.28 -9.75
C ALA A 95 -1.82 -13.30 -10.85
N GLU A 96 -2.86 -13.66 -11.60
CA GLU A 96 -3.45 -12.80 -12.63
C GLU A 96 -4.05 -11.50 -12.05
N GLN A 97 -4.62 -11.54 -10.85
CA GLN A 97 -5.12 -10.34 -10.18
C GLN A 97 -3.98 -9.42 -9.76
N ILE A 98 -2.83 -9.98 -9.36
CA ILE A 98 -1.61 -9.20 -9.10
C ILE A 98 -1.11 -8.56 -10.40
N THR A 99 -1.03 -9.33 -11.49
CA THR A 99 -0.60 -8.82 -12.80
C THR A 99 -1.49 -7.65 -13.26
N ASN A 100 -2.80 -7.77 -13.09
CA ASN A 100 -3.76 -6.70 -13.41
C ASN A 100 -3.67 -5.49 -12.46
N GLY A 101 -3.06 -5.63 -11.28
CA GLY A 101 -2.86 -4.53 -10.33
C GLY A 101 -1.77 -3.53 -10.74
N PHE A 102 -0.88 -3.91 -11.68
CA PHE A 102 0.14 -3.03 -12.23
C PHE A 102 -0.39 -2.34 -13.48
N VAL A 103 -0.78 -1.07 -13.34
CA VAL A 103 -1.40 -0.28 -14.42
C VAL A 103 -0.50 -0.20 -15.66
N GLU A 104 0.81 -0.10 -15.46
CA GLU A 104 1.79 -0.05 -16.55
C GLU A 104 1.86 -1.34 -17.38
N PHE A 105 1.32 -2.46 -16.89
CA PHE A 105 1.31 -3.72 -17.63
C PHE A 105 0.16 -3.81 -18.62
N HIS A 106 -0.94 -3.08 -18.40
CA HIS A 106 -2.19 -3.23 -19.16
C HIS A 106 -2.00 -3.13 -20.67
N ASP A 107 -1.14 -2.23 -21.13
CA ASP A 107 -0.84 -2.04 -22.56
C ASP A 107 -0.10 -3.22 -23.20
N TYR A 108 0.43 -4.16 -22.42
CA TYR A 108 1.25 -5.29 -22.89
C TYR A 108 0.62 -6.66 -22.60
N LEU A 109 -0.41 -6.71 -21.75
CA LEU A 109 -1.13 -7.96 -21.45
C LEU A 109 -1.75 -8.54 -22.73
N GLY A 110 -1.68 -9.87 -22.86
CA GLY A 110 -2.14 -10.59 -24.04
C GLY A 110 -1.25 -10.48 -25.29
N ARG A 111 -0.15 -9.71 -25.23
CA ARG A 111 0.82 -9.57 -26.35
C ARG A 111 2.03 -10.50 -26.25
N CYS A 112 2.09 -11.33 -25.20
CA CYS A 112 3.13 -12.33 -25.06
C CYS A 112 2.97 -13.43 -26.12
N LYS A 113 4.09 -14.04 -26.50
CA LYS A 113 4.10 -15.16 -27.44
C LYS A 113 3.26 -16.35 -26.97
N TYR A 114 3.23 -16.59 -25.67
CA TYR A 114 2.49 -17.69 -25.03
C TYR A 114 1.36 -17.14 -24.17
N ARG A 115 0.22 -17.85 -24.13
CA ARG A 115 -0.96 -17.45 -23.37
C ARG A 115 -0.78 -17.64 -21.86
N ASP A 116 0.03 -18.60 -21.47
CA ASP A 116 0.37 -18.99 -20.09
C ASP A 116 1.75 -18.43 -19.66
N CYS A 117 2.15 -17.29 -20.24
CA CYS A 117 3.38 -16.60 -19.89
C CYS A 117 3.38 -16.23 -18.39
N LYS A 118 4.38 -16.71 -17.65
CA LYS A 118 4.68 -16.36 -16.26
C LYS A 118 5.42 -15.04 -16.14
N HIS A 119 5.80 -14.47 -17.28
CA HIS A 119 6.51 -13.21 -17.44
C HIS A 119 7.94 -13.18 -16.88
N ASP A 120 8.40 -14.21 -16.19
CA ASP A 120 9.74 -14.32 -15.61
C ASP A 120 10.83 -14.56 -16.67
N THR A 121 11.08 -15.81 -17.04
CA THR A 121 12.12 -16.20 -18.01
C THR A 121 11.59 -16.61 -19.39
N ASP A 122 10.26 -16.63 -19.57
CA ASP A 122 9.61 -17.10 -20.80
C ASP A 122 10.02 -16.34 -22.07
N PRO A 123 10.41 -17.02 -23.15
CA PRO A 123 10.81 -16.33 -24.38
C PRO A 123 9.62 -15.62 -25.06
N GLY A 124 9.82 -14.39 -25.52
CA GLY A 124 8.76 -13.59 -26.16
C GLY A 124 7.74 -13.00 -25.17
N CYS A 125 8.18 -12.70 -23.95
CA CYS A 125 7.40 -11.96 -22.96
C CYS A 125 7.35 -10.46 -23.32
N ALA A 126 6.17 -9.95 -23.64
CA ALA A 126 5.97 -8.54 -23.98
C ALA A 126 6.25 -7.59 -22.80
N LEU A 127 6.04 -8.05 -21.55
CA LEU A 127 6.38 -7.25 -20.36
C LEU A 127 7.89 -7.11 -20.19
N ARG A 128 8.65 -8.20 -20.39
CA ARG A 128 10.11 -8.13 -20.30
C ARG A 128 10.71 -7.26 -21.39
N GLU A 129 10.22 -7.40 -22.63
CA GLU A 129 10.63 -6.53 -23.73
C GLU A 129 10.32 -5.05 -23.42
N ALA A 130 9.18 -4.76 -22.81
CA ALA A 130 8.83 -3.40 -22.40
C ALA A 130 9.76 -2.86 -21.29
N VAL A 131 10.24 -3.72 -20.37
CA VAL A 131 11.26 -3.36 -19.38
C VAL A 131 12.61 -3.08 -20.04
N GLU A 132 13.07 -3.97 -20.92
CA GLU A 132 14.33 -3.82 -21.67
C GLU A 132 14.35 -2.53 -22.51
N ASN A 133 13.19 -2.13 -23.04
CA ASN A 133 13.01 -0.88 -23.79
C ASN A 133 12.74 0.36 -22.91
N GLY A 134 12.80 0.22 -21.58
CA GLY A 134 12.60 1.31 -20.63
C GLY A 134 11.17 1.87 -20.57
N LYS A 135 10.18 1.14 -21.08
CA LYS A 135 8.75 1.51 -21.01
C LYS A 135 8.11 1.14 -19.68
N ILE A 136 8.61 0.08 -19.06
CA ILE A 136 8.30 -0.31 -17.69
C ILE A 136 9.57 -0.14 -16.87
N ALA A 137 9.46 0.47 -15.68
CA ALA A 137 10.59 0.59 -14.78
C ALA A 137 11.02 -0.78 -14.26
N GLU A 138 12.32 -1.08 -14.31
CA GLU A 138 12.90 -2.35 -13.84
C GLU A 138 12.49 -2.65 -12.39
N SER A 139 12.57 -1.66 -11.49
CA SER A 139 12.17 -1.80 -10.10
C SER A 139 10.70 -2.19 -9.91
N ARG A 140 9.80 -1.82 -10.83
CA ARG A 140 8.39 -2.21 -10.78
C ARG A 140 8.20 -3.67 -11.18
N PHE A 141 8.92 -4.10 -12.21
CA PHE A 141 8.91 -5.48 -12.68
C PHE A 141 9.55 -6.44 -11.67
N GLU A 142 10.66 -6.06 -11.04
CA GLU A 142 11.26 -6.81 -9.94
C GLU A 142 10.31 -6.94 -8.73
N ASN A 143 9.63 -5.85 -8.36
CA ASN A 143 8.66 -5.88 -7.27
C ASN A 143 7.46 -6.78 -7.57
N TYR A 144 7.00 -6.82 -8.83
CA TYR A 144 5.97 -7.76 -9.27
C TYR A 144 6.36 -9.21 -9.01
N HIS A 145 7.57 -9.63 -9.43
CA HIS A 145 8.06 -10.98 -9.17
C HIS A 145 8.23 -11.27 -7.68
N ARG A 146 8.76 -10.30 -6.92
CA ARG A 146 8.91 -10.42 -5.46
C ARG A 146 7.56 -10.64 -4.76
N ILE A 147 6.50 -9.97 -5.20
CA ILE A 147 5.15 -10.17 -4.67
C ILE A 147 4.68 -11.59 -4.96
N LEU A 148 4.81 -12.08 -6.20
CA LEU A 148 4.39 -13.44 -6.57
C LEU A 148 5.16 -14.52 -5.78
N GLU A 149 6.46 -14.36 -5.60
CA GLU A 149 7.28 -15.25 -4.78
C GLU A 149 6.83 -15.27 -3.32
N SER A 150 6.56 -14.09 -2.75
CA SER A 150 6.09 -13.98 -1.36
C SER A 150 4.76 -14.70 -1.14
N MET A 151 3.86 -14.63 -2.12
CA MET A 151 2.56 -15.31 -2.08
C MET A 151 2.73 -16.83 -2.12
N ALA A 152 3.63 -17.35 -2.97
CA ALA A 152 3.93 -18.78 -3.04
C ALA A 152 4.50 -19.30 -1.71
N GLN A 153 5.39 -18.54 -1.05
CA GLN A 153 5.95 -18.93 0.25
C GLN A 153 4.90 -18.97 1.37
N VAL A 154 3.96 -18.02 1.40
CA VAL A 154 2.88 -17.99 2.38
C VAL A 154 1.95 -19.20 2.20
N GLN A 155 1.57 -19.55 0.97
CA GLN A 155 0.73 -20.71 0.68
C GLN A 155 1.37 -22.04 1.13
N VAL A 156 2.68 -22.20 0.95
CA VAL A 156 3.42 -23.40 1.40
C VAL A 156 3.41 -23.52 2.93
N LYS A 157 3.57 -22.42 3.67
CA LYS A 157 3.53 -22.43 5.14
C LYS A 157 2.13 -22.75 5.67
N THR A 158 1.09 -22.18 5.08
CA THR A 158 -0.30 -22.47 5.47
C THR A 158 -0.64 -23.95 5.25
N ARG A 159 -0.23 -24.54 4.13
CA ARG A 159 -0.44 -25.97 3.86
C ARG A 159 0.32 -26.89 4.83
N LYS A 160 1.56 -26.55 5.18
CA LYS A 160 2.35 -27.33 6.16
C LYS A 160 1.76 -27.29 7.58
N ASN A 161 1.19 -26.16 7.99
CA ASN A 161 0.57 -26.03 9.31
C ASN A 161 -0.74 -26.83 9.44
N PHE A 162 -1.46 -27.05 8.34
CA PHE A 162 -2.65 -27.91 8.34
C PHE A 162 -2.30 -29.41 8.31
N SER A 163 -1.14 -29.80 7.79
CA SER A 163 -0.70 -31.20 7.76
C SER A 163 0.00 -31.69 9.04
N SER A 164 0.14 -30.84 10.07
CA SER A 164 0.81 -31.18 11.33
C SER A 164 -0.14 -31.22 12.53
N SER A 165 -1.44 -31.42 12.30
CA SER A 165 -2.48 -31.52 13.34
C SER A 165 -3.24 -32.85 13.34
N ASP A 166 -2.87 -33.78 12.45
CA ASP A 166 -3.39 -35.14 12.41
C ASP A 166 -2.22 -36.12 12.53
N ASP A 167 -1.78 -36.37 13.77
CA ASP A 167 -1.11 -37.61 14.22
C ASP A 167 -1.23 -37.72 15.76
#